data_AF-A0A314LCN5-F1
#
_entry.id   AF-A0A314LCN5-F1
#
_cell.length_a   1.000
_cell.length_b   1.000
_cell.length_c   1.000
_cell.angle_alpha   90.00
_cell.angle_beta   90.00
_cell.angle_gamma   90.00
#
_symmetry.space_group_name_H-M   'P 1'
#
loop_
_entity.id
_entity.type
_entity.pdbx_description
1 polymer ?
#
loop_
_entity_poly.entity_id
_entity_poly.type
_entity_poly.pdbx_seq_one_letter_code
_entity_poly.pdbx_strand_id
1 'polypeptide(L)'
;MLDSLYILDGRVSGVKVSFDTENARDTLYRVAIDFVLNHCESTANQSAFVLIGGEEAQNFIAGLADNVGLDNTRAARMVSAAVAARTRSRFLQAWALEMQGNHSEAAVELFKICVIHQIFPPEEFSPEMEMVARGLEKHLKVDQREFLMNTLLRVCGDQSRRSVAEALGLMYSKDNIIHQQENKYT
;
A
#
# COMPACT_ATOMS: atom_id res chain seq x y z
N MET A 1 -15.89 -28.53 30.05
CA MET A 1 -14.63 -27.98 29.49
C MET A 1 -14.88 -27.65 28.03
N LEU A 2 -15.72 -26.65 27.79
CA LEU A 2 -16.11 -26.09 26.49
C LEU A 2 -16.59 -24.68 26.85
N ASP A 3 -15.73 -23.68 26.71
CA ASP A 3 -16.09 -22.25 26.74
C ASP A 3 -14.85 -21.39 26.42
N SER A 4 -14.37 -21.45 25.18
CA SER A 4 -13.36 -20.49 24.70
C SER A 4 -13.49 -20.17 23.20
N LEU A 5 -14.65 -20.39 22.58
CA LEU A 5 -14.87 -20.15 21.15
C LEU A 5 -16.00 -19.15 20.87
N TYR A 6 -16.02 -18.04 21.61
CA TYR A 6 -16.96 -16.92 21.38
C TYR A 6 -16.30 -15.54 21.58
N ILE A 7 -15.05 -15.37 21.15
CA ILE A 7 -14.44 -14.04 21.03
C ILE A 7 -14.07 -13.80 19.58
N LEU A 8 -15.05 -13.77 18.68
CA LEU A 8 -14.99 -13.15 17.35
C LEU A 8 -16.43 -13.11 16.78
N ASP A 9 -17.37 -12.52 17.53
CA ASP A 9 -18.61 -12.00 16.93
C ASP A 9 -18.56 -10.47 17.10
N GLY A 10 -18.49 -9.78 15.98
CA GLY A 10 -18.29 -8.34 15.85
C GLY A 10 -19.53 -7.54 16.25
N ARG A 11 -20.00 -7.71 17.48
CA ARG A 11 -21.03 -6.88 18.08
C ARG A 11 -20.58 -6.35 19.44
N VAL A 12 -20.09 -5.10 19.40
CA VAL A 12 -20.30 -4.08 20.44
C VAL A 12 -20.09 -4.57 21.87
N SER A 13 -18.86 -4.96 22.20
CA SER A 13 -18.39 -4.71 23.56
C SER A 13 -17.88 -3.29 23.55
N GLY A 14 -18.61 -2.32 24.13
CA GLY A 14 -18.21 -0.92 24.25
C GLY A 14 -16.97 -0.69 25.14
N VAL A 15 -16.04 -1.63 25.13
CA VAL A 15 -14.75 -1.58 25.82
C VAL A 15 -13.87 -0.61 25.06
N LYS A 16 -13.87 0.63 25.53
CA LYS A 16 -12.90 1.64 25.12
C LYS A 16 -11.59 1.33 25.83
N VAL A 17 -10.61 0.84 25.07
CA VAL A 17 -9.24 0.67 25.58
C VAL A 17 -8.64 2.06 25.77
N SER A 18 -8.38 2.45 27.03
CA SER A 18 -7.70 3.71 27.33
C SER A 18 -6.19 3.51 27.20
N PHE A 19 -5.54 4.38 26.43
CA PHE A 19 -4.09 4.42 26.31
C PHE A 19 -3.55 5.60 27.08
N ASP A 20 -2.56 5.36 27.93
CA ASP A 20 -2.00 6.39 28.82
C ASP A 20 -1.18 7.45 28.06
N THR A 21 -0.74 7.17 26.82
CA THR A 21 0.09 8.09 26.03
C THR A 21 -0.29 8.12 24.55
N GLU A 22 -0.06 9.26 23.90
CA GLU A 22 -0.15 9.40 22.43
C GLU A 22 0.77 8.40 21.73
N ASN A 23 2.01 8.27 22.20
CA ASN A 23 2.99 7.34 21.61
C ASN A 23 2.52 5.87 21.64
N ALA A 24 1.84 5.43 22.71
CA ALA A 24 1.29 4.08 22.78
C ALA A 24 0.20 3.84 21.72
N ARG A 25 -0.69 4.82 21.52
CA ARG A 25 -1.74 4.77 20.48
C ARG A 25 -1.11 4.67 19.09
N ASP A 26 -0.10 5.49 18.83
CA ASP A 26 0.57 5.52 17.53
C ASP A 26 1.29 4.23 17.23
N THR A 27 1.98 3.69 18.24
CA THR A 27 2.73 2.45 18.10
C THR A 27 1.77 1.30 17.82
N LEU A 28 0.67 1.20 18.58
CA LEU A 28 -0.35 0.19 18.33
C LEU A 28 -0.94 0.32 16.93
N TYR A 29 -1.29 1.55 16.52
CA TYR A 29 -1.88 1.79 15.21
C TYR A 29 -0.92 1.46 14.07
N ARG A 30 0.38 1.79 14.19
CA ARG A 30 1.41 1.38 13.22
C ARG A 30 1.50 -0.14 13.10
N VAL A 31 1.55 -0.85 14.23
CA VAL A 31 1.57 -2.32 14.25
C VAL A 31 0.33 -2.91 13.57
N ALA A 32 -0.84 -2.32 13.82
CA ALA A 32 -2.07 -2.74 13.17
C ALA A 32 -2.06 -2.48 11.66
N ILE A 33 -1.59 -1.30 11.21
CA ILE A 33 -1.41 -1.01 9.77
C ILE A 33 -0.49 -2.07 9.15
N ASP A 34 0.64 -2.38 9.78
CA ASP A 34 1.58 -3.37 9.27
C ASP A 34 0.97 -4.76 9.18
N PHE A 35 0.17 -5.16 10.18
CA PHE A 35 -0.59 -6.40 10.18
C PHE A 35 -1.58 -6.44 9.00
N VAL A 36 -2.37 -5.38 8.80
CA VAL A 36 -3.34 -5.30 7.71
C VAL A 36 -2.65 -5.36 6.36
N LEU A 37 -1.59 -4.58 6.13
CA LEU A 37 -0.85 -4.60 4.87
C LEU A 37 -0.23 -5.97 4.60
N ASN A 38 0.34 -6.63 5.62
CA ASN A 38 0.84 -8.01 5.47
C ASN A 38 -0.27 -9.00 5.13
N HIS A 39 -1.45 -8.84 5.72
CA HIS A 39 -2.60 -9.68 5.41
C HIS A 39 -3.04 -9.50 3.95
N CYS A 40 -3.20 -8.25 3.49
CA CYS A 40 -3.53 -7.92 2.10
C CYS A 40 -2.53 -8.54 1.12
N GLU A 41 -1.23 -8.42 1.40
CA GLU A 41 -0.18 -8.99 0.56
C GLU A 41 -0.19 -10.53 0.53
N SER A 42 -0.65 -11.17 1.61
CA SER A 42 -0.71 -12.64 1.72
C SER A 42 -1.95 -13.23 1.04
N THR A 43 -3.05 -12.47 1.03
CA THR A 43 -4.31 -12.84 0.38
C THR A 43 -4.37 -12.45 -1.10
N ALA A 44 -3.31 -11.85 -1.64
CA ALA A 44 -3.22 -11.35 -3.01
C ALA A 44 -3.68 -12.36 -4.08
N ASN A 45 -3.56 -13.66 -3.83
CA ASN A 45 -3.99 -14.70 -4.77
C ASN A 45 -5.47 -15.10 -4.67
N GLN A 46 -6.24 -14.51 -3.74
CA GLN A 46 -7.59 -14.96 -3.37
C GLN A 46 -8.52 -13.75 -3.16
N SER A 47 -9.35 -13.49 -4.18
CA SER A 47 -10.54 -12.62 -4.18
C SER A 47 -10.36 -11.10 -4.30
N ALA A 48 -11.41 -10.44 -4.78
CA ALA A 48 -11.50 -9.00 -5.03
C ALA A 48 -11.64 -8.14 -3.76
N PHE A 49 -11.80 -8.77 -2.59
CA PHE A 49 -12.05 -8.08 -1.31
C PHE A 49 -11.21 -8.73 -0.21
N VAL A 50 -10.33 -7.95 0.43
CA VAL A 50 -9.58 -8.41 1.61
C VAL A 50 -10.38 -8.09 2.86
N LEU A 51 -10.87 -9.13 3.54
CA LEU A 51 -11.68 -9.03 4.75
C LEU A 51 -10.86 -9.41 5.98
N ILE A 52 -10.96 -8.60 7.03
CA ILE A 52 -10.37 -8.81 8.35
C ILE A 52 -11.50 -8.88 9.36
N GLY A 53 -11.71 -10.05 9.96
CA GLY A 53 -12.83 -10.25 10.90
C GLY A 53 -14.22 -10.03 10.27
N GLY A 54 -14.34 -10.12 8.93
CA GLY A 54 -15.57 -9.84 8.19
C GLY A 54 -15.72 -8.39 7.69
N GLU A 55 -14.77 -7.51 8.01
CA GLU A 55 -14.76 -6.11 7.58
C GLU A 55 -13.72 -5.86 6.48
N GLU A 56 -14.00 -4.95 5.54
CA GLU A 56 -13.00 -4.51 4.58
C GLU A 56 -11.81 -3.87 5.29
N ALA A 57 -10.59 -4.12 4.79
CA ALA A 57 -9.35 -3.63 5.40
C ALA A 57 -9.35 -2.10 5.68
N GLN A 58 -9.96 -1.30 4.81
CA GLN A 58 -10.12 0.15 5.01
C GLN A 58 -11.00 0.47 6.23
N ASN A 59 -12.16 -0.20 6.33
CA ASN A 59 -13.13 0.01 7.41
C ASN A 59 -12.56 -0.46 8.75
N PHE A 60 -11.85 -1.58 8.76
CA PHE A 60 -11.16 -2.08 9.96
C PHE A 60 -10.14 -1.05 10.48
N ILE A 61 -9.30 -0.50 9.60
CA ILE A 61 -8.28 0.48 9.98
C ILE A 61 -8.91 1.79 10.46
N ALA A 62 -9.96 2.28 9.78
CA ALA A 62 -10.68 3.48 10.19
C ALA A 62 -11.35 3.30 11.57
N GLY A 63 -12.08 2.19 11.77
CA GLY A 63 -12.71 1.87 13.04
C GLY A 63 -11.69 1.68 14.18
N LEU A 64 -10.52 1.11 13.87
CA LEU A 64 -9.45 1.00 14.85
C LEU A 64 -8.91 2.38 15.26
N ALA A 65 -8.72 3.31 14.31
CA ALA A 65 -8.28 4.67 14.60
C ALA A 65 -9.23 5.37 15.57
N ASP A 66 -10.55 5.25 15.34
CA ASP A 66 -11.58 5.78 16.21
C ASP A 66 -11.54 5.14 17.61
N ASN A 67 -11.39 3.81 17.68
CA ASN A 67 -11.34 3.06 18.93
C ASN A 67 -10.13 3.43 19.81
N VAL A 68 -8.97 3.67 19.20
CA VAL A 68 -7.78 4.13 19.93
C VAL A 68 -7.79 5.65 20.16
N GLY A 69 -8.72 6.39 19.57
CA GLY A 69 -8.87 7.84 19.70
C GLY A 69 -7.79 8.63 18.96
N LEU A 70 -7.39 8.18 17.77
CA LEU A 70 -6.50 8.91 16.86
C LEU A 70 -7.28 9.93 16.02
N ASP A 71 -6.65 11.06 15.72
CA ASP A 71 -7.17 12.00 14.73
C ASP A 71 -7.15 11.38 13.32
N ASN A 72 -8.22 11.58 12.55
CA ASN A 72 -8.39 10.98 11.22
C ASN A 72 -7.30 11.40 10.23
N THR A 73 -6.90 12.68 10.25
CA THR A 73 -5.84 13.17 9.36
C THR A 73 -4.50 12.51 9.71
N ARG A 74 -4.25 12.36 11.01
CA ARG A 74 -3.05 11.71 11.53
C ARG A 74 -3.02 10.22 11.19
N ALA A 75 -4.15 9.53 11.37
CA ALA A 75 -4.33 8.14 11.02
C ALA A 75 -4.12 7.90 9.51
N ALA A 76 -4.72 8.73 8.66
CA ALA A 76 -4.55 8.67 7.21
C ALA A 76 -3.09 8.84 6.80
N ARG A 77 -2.37 9.83 7.36
CA ARG A 77 -0.92 10.02 7.08
C ARG A 77 -0.08 8.81 7.47
N MET A 78 -0.42 8.14 8.58
CA MET A 78 0.30 6.93 9.00
C MET A 78 0.07 5.78 8.01
N VAL A 79 -1.15 5.64 7.49
CA VAL A 79 -1.47 4.65 6.44
C VAL A 79 -0.73 4.98 5.14
N SER A 80 -0.81 6.22 4.65
CA SER A 80 -0.12 6.64 3.41
C SER A 80 1.39 6.44 3.50
N ALA A 81 2.00 6.77 4.64
CA ALA A 81 3.43 6.54 4.88
C ALA A 81 3.78 5.05 4.87
N ALA A 82 2.93 4.20 5.45
CA ALA A 82 3.14 2.74 5.44
C ALA A 82 2.99 2.16 4.03
N VAL A 83 1.97 2.59 3.26
CA VAL A 83 1.79 2.21 1.85
C VAL A 83 3.04 2.56 1.05
N ALA A 84 3.53 3.79 1.15
CA ALA A 84 4.75 4.22 0.48
C ALA A 84 5.99 3.39 0.88
N ALA A 85 6.17 3.11 2.17
CA ALA A 85 7.26 2.27 2.65
C ALA A 85 7.19 0.86 2.05
N ARG A 86 5.99 0.25 1.98
CA ARG A 86 5.78 -1.05 1.33
C ARG A 86 6.07 -0.98 -0.15
N THR A 87 5.50 -0.02 -0.87
CA THR A 87 5.73 0.17 -2.31
C THR A 87 7.22 0.24 -2.62
N ARG A 88 7.98 1.06 -1.89
CA ARG A 88 9.44 1.13 -2.04
C ARG A 88 10.12 -0.22 -1.78
N SER A 89 9.81 -0.87 -0.67
CA SER A 89 10.42 -2.16 -0.30
C SER A 89 10.14 -3.24 -1.34
N ARG A 90 8.91 -3.31 -1.87
CA ARG A 90 8.50 -4.31 -2.85
C ARG A 90 9.19 -4.11 -4.20
N PHE A 91 9.40 -2.87 -4.65
CA PHE A 91 10.22 -2.62 -5.83
C PHE A 91 11.67 -3.06 -5.66
N LEU A 92 12.29 -2.74 -4.53
CA LEU A 92 13.68 -3.14 -4.27
C LEU A 92 13.80 -4.67 -4.18
N GLN A 93 12.84 -5.33 -3.53
CA GLN A 93 12.79 -6.79 -3.43
C GLN A 93 12.57 -7.44 -4.79
N ALA A 94 11.63 -6.93 -5.59
CA ALA A 94 11.38 -7.42 -6.94
C ALA A 94 12.63 -7.30 -7.81
N TRP A 95 13.33 -6.16 -7.73
CA TRP A 95 14.59 -5.97 -8.46
C TRP A 95 15.68 -6.94 -7.99
N ALA A 96 15.81 -7.15 -6.68
CA ALA A 96 16.78 -8.11 -6.15
C ALA A 96 16.50 -9.54 -6.63
N LEU A 97 15.23 -9.95 -6.68
CA LEU A 97 14.81 -11.26 -7.20
C LEU A 97 15.05 -11.38 -8.71
N GLU A 98 14.78 -10.31 -9.47
CA GLU A 98 15.06 -10.25 -10.90
C GLU A 98 16.55 -10.45 -11.20
N MET A 99 17.43 -9.80 -10.44
CA MET A 99 18.88 -9.99 -10.56
C MET A 99 19.37 -11.39 -10.17
N GLN A 100 18.58 -12.13 -9.40
CA GLN A 100 18.85 -13.52 -9.05
C GLN A 100 18.25 -14.51 -10.07
N GLY A 101 17.59 -14.03 -11.13
CA GLY A 101 16.89 -14.85 -12.12
C GLY A 101 15.56 -15.41 -11.60
N ASN A 102 15.06 -14.92 -10.45
CA ASN A 102 13.85 -15.42 -9.83
C ASN A 102 12.60 -14.61 -10.25
N HIS A 103 12.28 -14.71 -11.54
CA HIS A 103 11.30 -13.84 -12.22
C HIS A 103 9.87 -14.02 -11.71
N SER A 104 9.45 -15.24 -11.35
CA SER A 104 8.11 -15.51 -10.83
C SER A 104 7.90 -14.83 -9.48
N GLU A 105 8.87 -14.91 -8.60
CA GLU A 105 8.82 -14.31 -7.27
C GLU A 105 8.91 -12.78 -7.37
N ALA A 106 9.71 -12.26 -8.31
CA ALA A 106 9.74 -10.82 -8.60
C ALA A 106 8.36 -10.31 -9.03
N ALA A 107 7.67 -11.07 -9.89
CA ALA A 107 6.31 -10.75 -10.33
C ALA A 107 5.29 -10.78 -9.17
N VAL A 108 5.42 -11.72 -8.23
CA VAL A 108 4.60 -11.77 -7.01
C VAL A 108 4.83 -10.53 -6.13
N GLU A 109 6.09 -10.11 -5.94
CA GLU A 109 6.40 -8.89 -5.19
C GLU A 109 5.82 -7.63 -5.83
N LEU A 110 5.81 -7.54 -7.16
CA LEU A 110 5.16 -6.44 -7.88
C LEU A 110 3.64 -6.49 -7.76
N PHE A 111 3.04 -7.68 -7.84
CA PHE A 111 1.60 -7.83 -7.71
C PHE A 111 1.07 -7.38 -6.34
N LYS A 112 1.85 -7.59 -5.27
CA LYS A 112 1.56 -7.07 -3.92
C LYS A 112 1.36 -5.55 -3.90
N ILE A 113 2.13 -4.80 -4.70
CA ILE A 113 1.98 -3.33 -4.79
C ILE A 113 0.58 -2.98 -5.30
N CYS A 114 0.09 -3.71 -6.30
CA CYS A 114 -1.20 -3.44 -6.90
C CYS A 114 -2.35 -3.74 -5.96
N VAL A 115 -2.27 -4.83 -5.19
CA VAL A 115 -3.23 -5.13 -4.14
C VAL A 115 -3.27 -4.02 -3.09
N ILE A 116 -2.10 -3.55 -2.64
CA ILE A 116 -2.04 -2.44 -1.69
C ILE A 116 -2.61 -1.16 -2.30
N HIS A 117 -2.24 -0.79 -3.52
CA HIS A 117 -2.73 0.43 -4.18
C HIS A 117 -4.22 0.36 -4.53
N GLN A 118 -4.78 -0.84 -4.70
CA GLN A 118 -6.23 -1.01 -4.89
C GLN A 118 -6.99 -0.80 -3.59
N ILE A 119 -6.48 -1.32 -2.48
CA ILE A 119 -7.12 -1.22 -1.16
C ILE A 119 -6.83 0.12 -0.48
N PHE A 120 -5.65 0.68 -0.66
CA PHE A 120 -5.21 1.95 -0.10
C PHE A 120 -4.61 2.80 -1.23
N PRO A 121 -5.47 3.38 -2.08
CA PRO A 121 -5.03 4.15 -3.24
C PRO A 121 -4.23 5.37 -2.78
N PRO A 122 -2.97 5.52 -3.22
CA PRO A 122 -2.22 6.75 -3.00
C PRO A 122 -2.93 7.94 -3.66
N GLU A 123 -2.91 9.08 -3.00
CA GLU A 123 -3.34 10.34 -3.62
C GLU A 123 -2.42 10.68 -4.80
N GLU A 124 -2.99 11.26 -5.85
CA GLU A 124 -2.25 11.73 -7.01
C GLU A 124 -1.26 12.83 -6.60
N PHE A 125 -0.02 12.71 -7.07
CA PHE A 125 1.07 13.63 -6.72
C PHE A 125 1.31 13.73 -5.21
N SER A 126 1.08 12.64 -4.49
CA SER A 126 1.30 12.60 -3.04
C SER A 126 2.79 12.76 -2.69
N PRO A 127 3.12 13.55 -1.64
CA PRO A 127 4.49 13.64 -1.13
C PRO A 127 5.10 12.27 -0.81
N GLU A 128 4.28 11.33 -0.35
CA GLU A 128 4.67 9.97 -0.03
C GLU A 128 5.20 9.23 -1.27
N MET A 129 4.52 9.29 -2.42
CA MET A 129 4.99 8.66 -3.65
C MET A 129 6.21 9.37 -4.26
N GLU A 130 6.30 10.70 -4.13
CA GLU A 130 7.51 11.44 -4.50
C GLU A 130 8.74 10.96 -3.68
N MET A 131 8.55 10.73 -2.38
CA MET A 131 9.58 10.16 -1.52
C MET A 131 9.98 8.74 -1.93
N VAL A 132 9.03 7.91 -2.38
CA VAL A 132 9.33 6.59 -2.95
C VAL A 132 10.22 6.74 -4.18
N ALA A 133 9.85 7.60 -5.13
CA ALA A 133 10.62 7.83 -6.35
C ALA A 133 12.06 8.24 -6.06
N ARG A 134 12.26 9.29 -5.25
CA ARG A 134 13.59 9.74 -4.80
C ARG A 134 14.35 8.65 -4.06
N GLY A 135 13.63 7.81 -3.31
CA GLY A 135 14.19 6.69 -2.56
C GLY A 135 14.65 5.54 -3.45
N LEU A 136 13.99 5.31 -4.59
CA LEU A 136 14.32 4.28 -5.57
C LEU A 136 15.44 4.73 -6.51
N GLU A 137 15.50 6.01 -6.87
CA GLU A 137 16.57 6.59 -7.72
C GLU A 137 17.98 6.39 -7.14
N LYS A 138 18.09 6.26 -5.82
CA LYS A 138 19.35 5.95 -5.14
C LYS A 138 19.87 4.53 -5.40
N HIS A 139 19.01 3.62 -5.83
CA HIS A 139 19.31 2.20 -5.98
C HIS A 139 19.04 1.66 -7.39
N LEU A 140 18.18 2.31 -8.17
CA LEU A 140 17.70 1.86 -9.46
C LEU A 140 17.95 2.91 -10.55
N LYS A 141 18.50 2.47 -11.68
CA LYS A 141 18.62 3.28 -12.90
C LYS A 141 17.26 3.45 -13.59
N VAL A 142 17.16 4.43 -14.49
CA VAL A 142 15.94 4.69 -15.29
C VAL A 142 15.46 3.41 -15.98
N ASP A 143 16.33 2.74 -16.75
CA ASP A 143 15.98 1.52 -17.49
C ASP A 143 15.47 0.38 -16.58
N GLN A 144 15.97 0.32 -15.34
CA GLN A 144 15.55 -0.68 -14.35
C GLN A 144 14.16 -0.35 -13.79
N ARG A 145 13.87 0.93 -13.58
CA ARG A 145 12.54 1.40 -13.17
C ARG A 145 11.51 1.17 -14.28
N GLU A 146 11.89 1.42 -15.54
CA GLU A 146 11.06 1.11 -16.71
C GLU A 146 10.78 -0.39 -16.85
N PHE A 147 11.79 -1.23 -16.61
CA PHE A 147 11.61 -2.67 -16.57
C PHE A 147 10.58 -3.11 -15.52
N LEU A 148 10.69 -2.60 -14.29
CA LEU A 148 9.73 -2.88 -13.21
C LEU A 148 8.33 -2.39 -13.56
N MET A 149 8.20 -1.21 -14.18
CA MET A 149 6.92 -0.68 -14.66
C MET A 149 6.27 -1.62 -15.66
N ASN A 150 7.00 -2.04 -16.69
CA ASN A 150 6.49 -2.93 -17.72
C ASN A 150 6.08 -4.30 -17.16
N THR A 151 6.86 -4.82 -16.22
CA THR A 151 6.54 -6.09 -15.54
C THR A 151 5.29 -5.94 -14.68
N LEU A 152 5.16 -4.84 -13.93
CA LEU A 152 3.99 -4.57 -13.10
C LEU A 152 2.72 -4.43 -13.94
N LEU A 153 2.76 -3.70 -15.06
CA LEU A 153 1.63 -3.58 -15.99
C LEU A 153 1.13 -4.93 -16.50
N ARG A 154 2.05 -5.89 -16.73
CA ARG A 154 1.69 -7.24 -17.15
C ARG A 154 0.97 -8.04 -16.06
N VAL A 155 1.26 -7.80 -14.78
CA VAL A 155 0.63 -8.54 -13.68
C VAL A 155 -0.61 -7.88 -13.10
N CYS A 156 -0.75 -6.55 -13.21
CA CYS A 156 -1.82 -5.80 -12.54
C CYS A 156 -2.84 -5.15 -13.47
N GLY A 157 -2.58 -5.08 -14.78
CA GLY A 157 -3.39 -4.29 -15.70
C GLY A 157 -3.31 -2.78 -15.42
N ASP A 158 -4.28 -2.01 -15.92
CA ASP A 158 -4.21 -0.55 -15.98
C ASP A 158 -4.63 0.19 -14.69
N GLN A 159 -5.25 -0.49 -13.71
CA GLN A 159 -5.94 0.18 -12.60
C GLN A 159 -5.02 0.96 -11.64
N SER A 160 -3.75 0.57 -11.50
CA SER A 160 -2.77 1.24 -10.61
C SER A 160 -1.66 1.97 -11.37
N ARG A 161 -1.81 2.15 -12.69
CA ARG A 161 -0.75 2.63 -13.57
C ARG A 161 -0.18 4.00 -13.18
N ARG A 162 -1.03 4.94 -12.75
CA ARG A 162 -0.61 6.31 -12.42
C ARG A 162 0.25 6.37 -11.17
N SER A 163 -0.28 5.93 -10.02
CA SER A 163 0.43 5.98 -8.73
C SER A 163 1.73 5.15 -8.74
N VAL A 164 1.76 4.05 -9.49
CA VAL A 164 2.98 3.25 -9.71
C VAL A 164 4.01 4.02 -10.55
N ALA A 165 3.60 4.69 -11.63
CA ALA A 165 4.50 5.49 -12.44
C ALA A 165 5.05 6.71 -11.66
N GLU A 166 4.25 7.31 -10.77
CA GLU A 166 4.71 8.33 -9.82
C GLU A 166 5.74 7.75 -8.86
N ALA A 167 5.45 6.61 -8.22
CA ALA A 167 6.37 5.94 -7.29
C ALA A 167 7.70 5.53 -7.95
N LEU A 168 7.68 5.20 -9.24
CA LEU A 168 8.89 4.90 -10.03
C LEU A 168 9.56 6.17 -10.58
N GLY A 169 8.99 7.36 -10.42
CA GLY A 169 9.53 8.61 -10.95
C GLY A 169 9.52 8.68 -12.48
N LEU A 170 8.62 7.95 -13.15
CA LEU A 170 8.54 7.84 -14.62
C LEU A 170 7.51 8.81 -15.24
N MET A 171 6.64 9.41 -14.42
CA MET A 171 5.64 10.39 -14.87
C MET A 171 6.25 11.66 -15.50
N TYR A 172 7.53 11.94 -15.22
CA TYR A 172 8.25 13.11 -15.75
C TYR A 172 9.13 12.82 -16.95
N SER A 173 9.05 11.63 -17.56
CA SER A 173 9.74 11.39 -18.83
C SER A 173 9.13 12.28 -19.92
N LYS A 174 9.98 13.01 -20.64
CA LYS A 174 9.67 14.16 -21.51
C LYS A 174 8.57 13.94 -22.56
N ASP A 175 8.19 12.71 -22.86
CA ASP A 175 7.24 12.37 -23.92
C ASP A 175 5.76 12.42 -23.46
N ASN A 176 5.46 12.38 -22.16
CA ASN A 176 4.07 12.44 -21.66
C ASN A 176 3.52 13.87 -21.49
N ILE A 177 4.39 14.89 -21.48
CA ILE A 177 3.97 16.29 -21.29
C ILE A 177 3.22 16.80 -22.53
N ILE A 178 3.55 16.29 -23.72
CA ILE A 178 2.91 16.70 -24.98
C ILE A 178 1.45 16.20 -25.02
N HIS A 179 1.16 14.98 -24.56
CA HIS A 179 -0.20 14.43 -24.61
C HIS A 179 -1.14 14.94 -23.52
N GLN A 180 -0.64 15.47 -22.39
CA GLN A 180 -1.50 16.09 -21.37
C GLN A 180 -1.90 17.54 -21.70
N GLN A 181 -1.15 18.23 -22.57
CA GLN A 181 -1.50 19.59 -23.01
C GLN A 181 -2.54 19.60 -24.15
N GLU A 182 -2.55 18.60 -25.03
CA GLU A 182 -3.49 18.53 -26.15
C GLU A 182 -4.93 18.17 -25.72
N ASN A 183 -5.11 17.38 -24.66
CA ASN A 183 -6.45 17.00 -24.18
C ASN A 183 -7.16 18.05 -23.31
N LYS A 184 -6.56 19.24 -23.14
CA LYS A 184 -7.19 20.35 -22.39
C LYS A 184 -7.87 21.39 -23.28
N TYR A 185 -7.80 21.22 -24.60
CA TYR A 185 -8.34 22.17 -25.60
C TYR A 185 -9.17 21.51 -26.71
N THR A 186 -9.68 20.31 -26.48
CA THR A 186 -10.71 19.68 -27.34
C THR A 186 -11.88 19.24 -26.49
#